data_AF-A0A493STL7-F1
#
_entry.id   AF-A0A493STL7-F1
#
_cell.length_a   1.000
_cell.length_b   1.000
_cell.length_c   1.000
_cell.angle_alpha   90.00
_cell.angle_beta   90.00
_cell.angle_gamma   90.00
#
_symmetry.space_group_name_H-M   'P 1'
#
loop_
_entity.id
_entity.type
_entity.pdbx_description
1 polymer ?
#
loop_
_entity_poly.entity_id
_entity_poly.type
_entity_poly.pdbx_seq_one_letter_code
_entity_poly.pdbx_strand_id
1 'polypeptide(L)' 'MAQGEPGWGGHHGVGDAVTVVAGAPRYQHTGAVYLLSTSPQNTLEKSHVLQGHQVGSYFGSAVALADLNNDG' A
#
# COMPACT_ATOMS: atom_id res chain seq x y z
N MET A 1 7.78 10.74 48.15
CA MET A 1 6.79 9.74 47.69
C MET A 1 6.63 9.96 46.20
N ALA A 2 7.14 9.04 45.39
CA ALA A 2 7.25 9.17 43.95
C ALA A 2 5.87 9.14 43.28
N GLN A 3 5.65 10.05 42.34
CA GLN A 3 4.50 10.06 41.45
C GLN A 3 4.69 8.90 40.45
N GLY A 4 3.72 8.00 40.35
CA GLY A 4 3.78 6.90 39.40
C GLY A 4 3.64 7.41 37.96
N GLU A 5 4.58 7.04 37.11
CA GLU A 5 4.53 7.24 35.65
C GLU A 5 3.27 6.57 35.06
N PRO A 6 2.48 7.23 34.20
CA PRO A 6 1.43 6.55 33.45
C PRO A 6 2.10 5.61 32.45
N GLY A 7 1.92 4.31 32.66
CA GLY A 7 2.36 3.27 31.74
C GLY A 7 1.74 3.51 30.36
N TRP A 8 2.59 3.58 29.34
CA TRP A 8 2.17 3.50 27.94
C TRP A 8 1.67 2.08 27.67
N GLY A 9 0.45 1.80 28.10
CA GLY A 9 -0.36 0.67 27.67
C GLY A 9 -1.50 1.22 26.83
N GLY A 10 -1.34 1.25 25.52
CA GLY A 10 -2.41 1.69 24.62
C GLY A 10 -1.96 1.95 23.20
N HIS A 11 -1.71 0.90 22.41
CA HIS A 11 -1.78 0.98 20.95
C HIS A 11 -3.13 0.39 20.50
N HIS A 12 -4.22 1.02 20.92
CA HIS A 12 -5.52 0.82 20.29
C HIS A 12 -5.67 1.88 19.19
N GLY A 13 -5.73 1.44 17.93
CA GLY A 13 -6.40 2.21 16.89
C GLY A 13 -5.60 2.56 15.63
N VAL A 14 -5.11 1.57 14.91
CA VAL A 14 -5.22 1.59 13.44
C VAL A 14 -5.84 0.24 13.10
N GLY A 15 -7.12 0.20 12.71
CA GLY A 15 -7.65 -1.02 12.12
C GLY A 15 -6.77 -1.39 10.93
N ASP A 16 -6.46 -2.67 10.76
CA ASP A 16 -5.54 -3.18 9.74
C ASP A 16 -5.56 -2.32 8.47
N ALA A 17 -4.47 -1.58 8.22
CA ALA A 17 -4.41 -0.64 7.12
C ALA A 17 -4.38 -1.41 5.79
N VAL A 18 -5.51 -1.43 5.08
CA VAL A 18 -5.61 -2.15 3.80
C VAL A 18 -4.98 -1.32 2.68
N THR A 19 -4.02 -1.91 1.99
CA THR A 19 -3.50 -1.39 0.71
C THR A 19 -4.11 -2.18 -0.44
N VAL A 20 -4.70 -1.48 -1.41
CA VAL A 20 -5.18 -2.08 -2.66
C VAL A 20 -4.10 -1.93 -3.73
N VAL A 21 -3.75 -3.02 -4.40
CA VAL A 21 -2.78 -3.03 -5.50
C VAL A 21 -3.51 -3.29 -6.82
N ALA A 22 -3.33 -2.39 -7.79
CA ALA A 22 -4.03 -2.45 -9.07
C ALA A 22 -3.07 -2.27 -10.26
N GLY A 23 -3.17 -3.17 -11.24
CA GLY A 23 -2.42 -3.10 -12.49
C GLY A 23 -3.05 -2.18 -13.53
N ALA A 24 -2.23 -1.47 -14.30
CA ALA A 24 -2.64 -0.66 -15.46
C ALA A 24 -1.71 -0.91 -16.65
N PRO A 25 -1.75 -2.11 -17.26
CA PRO A 25 -0.76 -2.57 -18.25
C PRO A 25 -0.65 -1.74 -19.54
N ARG A 26 -1.58 -0.81 -19.78
CA ARG A 26 -1.57 0.08 -20.95
C ARG A 26 -1.30 1.55 -20.61
N TYR A 27 -1.07 1.89 -19.34
CA TYR A 27 -0.74 3.25 -18.93
C TYR A 27 0.51 3.76 -19.66
N GLN A 28 0.41 4.92 -20.32
CA GLN A 28 1.49 5.53 -21.11
C GLN A 28 2.18 4.56 -22.09
N HIS A 29 1.46 3.56 -22.59
CA HIS A 29 1.98 2.50 -23.46
C HIS A 29 3.08 1.61 -22.86
N THR A 30 3.54 1.86 -21.62
CA THR A 30 4.58 1.08 -20.94
C THR A 30 4.03 0.23 -19.81
N GLY A 31 2.92 0.64 -19.19
CA GLY A 31 2.28 -0.02 -18.06
C GLY A 31 2.56 0.65 -16.71
N ALA A 32 1.79 0.31 -15.68
CA ALA A 32 1.98 0.78 -14.31
C ALA A 32 1.33 -0.17 -13.29
N VAL A 33 1.76 -0.09 -12.04
CA VAL A 33 1.10 -0.66 -10.86
C VAL A 33 0.83 0.47 -9.87
N TYR A 34 -0.41 0.54 -9.37
CA TYR A 34 -0.86 1.52 -8.40
C TYR A 34 -0.99 0.87 -7.02
N LEU A 35 -0.47 1.55 -6.00
CA LEU A 35 -0.78 1.27 -4.61
C LEU A 35 -1.75 2.34 -4.13
N LEU A 36 -2.85 1.89 -3.52
CA LEU A 36 -3.97 2.72 -3.12
C LEU A 36 -4.26 2.48 -1.64
N SER A 37 -4.46 3.56 -0.88
CA SER A 37 -4.88 3.54 0.52
C SER A 37 -6.31 4.06 0.65
N THR A 38 -7.03 3.58 1.66
CA THR A 38 -8.38 4.09 1.98
C THR A 38 -8.28 5.39 2.77
N SER A 39 -8.97 6.42 2.32
CA SER A 39 -9.14 7.68 3.06
C SER A 39 -10.18 7.54 4.17
N PRO A 40 -10.25 8.47 5.14
CA PRO A 40 -11.33 8.52 6.12
C PRO A 40 -12.74 8.65 5.50
N GLN A 41 -12.83 9.10 4.25
CA GLN A 41 -14.07 9.24 3.49
C GLN A 41 -14.42 7.97 2.68
N ASN A 42 -13.73 6.85 2.93
CA ASN A 42 -13.89 5.59 2.20
C ASN A 42 -13.64 5.70 0.69
N THR A 43 -12.74 6.61 0.29
CA THR A 43 -12.25 6.71 -1.10
C THR A 43 -10.88 6.04 -1.22
N LEU A 44 -10.55 5.55 -2.41
CA LEU A 44 -9.21 5.06 -2.71
C LEU A 44 -8.34 6.23 -3.18
N GLU A 45 -7.25 6.47 -2.45
CA GLU A 45 -6.26 7.48 -2.79
C GLU A 45 -4.96 6.82 -3.20
N LYS A 46 -4.32 7.38 -4.22
CA LYS A 46 -3.04 6.90 -4.73
C LYS A 46 -1.93 7.24 -3.73
N SER A 47 -1.35 6.20 -3.15
CA SER A 47 -0.17 6.34 -2.31
C SER A 47 1.11 6.27 -3.14
N HIS A 48 1.23 5.28 -4.05
CA HIS A 48 2.41 5.09 -4.89
C HIS A 48 2.05 4.65 -6.31
N VAL A 49 3.00 4.88 -7.24
CA VAL A 49 2.95 4.36 -8.62
C VAL A 49 4.29 3.77 -8.98
N LEU A 50 4.28 2.53 -9.45
CA LEU A 50 5.41 1.89 -10.10
C LEU A 50 5.17 1.93 -11.60
N GLN A 51 6.00 2.63 -12.36
CA GLN A 51 5.83 2.79 -13.80
C GLN A 51 6.67 1.77 -14.56
N GLY A 52 6.09 1.21 -15.63
CA GLY A 52 6.81 0.42 -16.60
C GLY A 52 7.72 1.31 -17.45
N HIS A 53 8.88 0.80 -17.84
CA HIS A 53 9.87 1.56 -18.62
C HIS A 53 9.83 1.24 -20.12
N GLN A 54 9.44 0.03 -20.51
CA GLN A 54 9.45 -0.41 -21.90
C GLN A 54 8.06 -0.35 -22.53
N VAL A 55 7.96 0.27 -23.71
CA VAL A 55 6.74 0.34 -24.51
C VAL A 55 6.29 -1.06 -24.91
N GLY A 56 5.00 -1.36 -24.73
CA GLY A 56 4.38 -2.62 -25.09
C GLY A 56 4.64 -3.77 -24.11
N SER A 57 5.43 -3.55 -23.05
CA SER A 57 5.81 -4.61 -22.10
C SER A 57 4.67 -5.16 -21.25
N TYR A 58 3.54 -4.43 -21.19
CA TYR A 58 2.40 -4.83 -20.35
C TYR A 58 2.73 -4.88 -18.85
N PHE A 59 3.65 -4.01 -18.38
CA PHE A 59 4.03 -3.93 -16.97
C PHE A 59 2.80 -3.71 -16.07
N GLY A 60 2.62 -4.60 -15.07
CA GLY A 60 1.44 -4.62 -14.22
C GLY A 60 0.25 -5.43 -14.76
N SER A 61 0.44 -6.27 -15.78
CA SER A 61 -0.61 -7.17 -16.29
C SER A 61 -0.99 -8.32 -15.35
N ALA A 62 -0.08 -8.70 -14.46
CA ALA A 62 -0.31 -9.61 -13.35
C ALA A 62 0.48 -9.11 -12.13
N VAL A 63 -0.08 -9.30 -10.94
CA VAL A 63 0.53 -8.94 -9.67
C VAL A 63 0.30 -10.08 -8.69
N ALA A 64 1.31 -10.42 -7.91
CA ALA A 64 1.23 -11.33 -6.77
C ALA A 64 1.81 -10.64 -5.55
N LEU A 65 1.26 -10.94 -4.38
CA LEU A 65 1.72 -10.42 -3.09
C LEU A 65 2.45 -11.54 -2.35
N ALA A 66 3.57 -11.22 -1.75
CA ALA A 66 4.34 -12.15 -0.92
C ALA A 66 5.01 -11.38 0.21
N ASP A 67 4.92 -11.93 1.41
CA ASP A 67 5.78 -11.55 2.52
C ASP A 67 7.09 -12.35 2.38
N LEU A 68 8.13 -11.66 1.90
CA LEU A 68 9.40 -12.30 1.53
C LEU A 68 10.36 -12.43 2.73
N ASN A 69 10.23 -11.55 3.71
CA ASN A 69 11.06 -11.47 4.91
C ASN A 69 10.34 -11.95 6.18
N ASN A 70 9.07 -12.32 6.07
CA ASN A 70 8.26 -12.91 7.12
C ASN A 70 8.12 -11.98 8.34
N ASP A 71 7.88 -10.69 8.10
CA ASP A 71 7.68 -9.68 9.16
C ASP A 71 6.22 -9.24 9.33
N GLY A 72 5.33 -9.60 8.41
CA GLY A 72 3.91 -9.18 8.44
C GLY A 72 3.71 -7.69 8.28
#